data_AF-A0A1A9K6M8-F1
#
_entry.id   AF-A0A1A9K6M8-F1
#
_cell.length_a   1.000
_cell.length_b   1.000
_cell.length_c   1.000
_cell.angle_alpha   90.00
_cell.angle_beta   90.00
_cell.angle_gamma   90.00
#
_symmetry.space_group_name_H-M   'P 1'
#
loop_
_entity.id
_entity.type
_entity.pdbx_description
1 polymer ?
#
loop_
_entity_poly.entity_id
_entity_poly.type
_entity_poly.pdbx_seq_one_letter_code
_entity_poly.pdbx_strand_id
1 'polypeptide(L)'
;MSKQELSTASVLAFERKLDPSDALFSAGRWENRGDSAGWTSVAIREKSVRGTISNRLKTKDRDPAKLDASIQLPNLQTVDVANLPNDADTLRVRFTLRVLGGAGTPSACNDTAYKAKLLETVGQYVGSQGFGELARRYAGNLANGRFLWRNRTGAEAIEVHVRHLRNGEAVQSWTFDAFAHSLRAFEGGAEVDGLAGLIAEGLAGQGHVLLEVIAFARIGDGQEVFPSQELILDRGDKRGQKSKTLYQVREVAAIHSQKIGNALRTIDTWYPDEDGLGPIAVEPYGSVTSQGKAYRQPREKLDFYSLLDRWVLKDQAPTPEQQHFVIANLIRGGVFGEAEEK
;
A
#
# COMPACT_ATOMS: atom_id res chain seq x y z
N MET A 1 -46.45 0.74 -17.06
CA MET A 1 -45.42 1.49 -16.33
C MET A 1 -44.09 1.14 -16.99
N SER A 2 -43.43 2.10 -17.64
CA SER A 2 -42.10 1.87 -18.21
C SER A 2 -41.14 1.55 -17.07
N LYS A 3 -40.41 0.44 -17.19
CA LYS A 3 -39.31 0.11 -16.29
C LYS A 3 -38.28 1.23 -16.47
N GLN A 4 -38.12 2.09 -15.47
CA GLN A 4 -37.12 3.15 -15.51
C GLN A 4 -35.76 2.43 -15.63
N GLU A 5 -35.06 2.67 -16.72
CA GLU A 5 -33.77 2.01 -16.99
C GLU A 5 -32.75 2.53 -15.99
N LEU A 6 -32.09 1.62 -15.27
CA LEU A 6 -31.12 1.99 -14.24
C LEU A 6 -29.84 2.52 -14.90
N SER A 7 -29.40 3.72 -14.53
CA SER A 7 -28.16 4.34 -15.02
C SER A 7 -27.11 4.47 -13.92
N THR A 8 -25.85 4.69 -14.30
CA THR A 8 -24.77 5.00 -13.37
C THR A 8 -25.04 6.29 -12.61
N ALA A 9 -24.70 6.32 -11.32
CA ALA A 9 -24.73 7.53 -10.51
C ALA A 9 -23.58 8.48 -10.92
N SER A 10 -23.87 9.74 -11.24
CA SER A 10 -22.83 10.72 -11.59
C SER A 10 -21.99 11.16 -10.39
N VAL A 11 -22.48 10.98 -9.16
CA VAL A 11 -21.70 11.12 -7.93
C VAL A 11 -21.70 9.79 -7.21
N LEU A 12 -20.54 9.16 -7.09
CA LEU A 12 -20.35 7.93 -6.32
C LEU A 12 -19.00 8.00 -5.59
N ALA A 13 -19.01 7.85 -4.27
CA ALA A 13 -17.78 7.84 -3.47
C ALA A 13 -17.84 6.80 -2.34
N PHE A 14 -16.70 6.21 -2.05
CA PHE A 14 -16.51 5.26 -0.96
C PHE A 14 -15.30 5.67 -0.11
N GLU A 15 -15.51 5.71 1.21
CA GLU A 15 -14.41 5.82 2.16
C GLU A 15 -13.60 4.53 2.20
N ARG A 16 -12.27 4.64 2.34
CA ARG A 16 -11.39 3.49 2.55
C ARG A 16 -11.75 2.73 3.83
N LYS A 17 -11.60 1.41 3.82
CA LYS A 17 -11.94 0.53 4.95
C LYS A 17 -10.74 -0.07 5.66
N LEU A 18 -9.58 -0.11 5.00
CA LEU A 18 -8.29 -0.36 5.64
C LEU A 18 -7.58 0.98 5.80
N ASP A 19 -7.45 1.42 7.05
CA ASP A 19 -6.89 2.73 7.39
C ASP A 19 -5.62 2.59 8.24
N PRO A 20 -4.45 2.43 7.61
CA PRO A 20 -3.17 2.41 8.32
C PRO A 20 -2.74 3.83 8.72
N SER A 21 -2.11 3.96 9.88
CA SER A 21 -1.36 5.17 10.25
C SER A 21 -0.03 5.24 9.48
N ASP A 22 0.68 6.36 9.59
CA ASP A 22 2.09 6.40 9.21
C ASP A 22 2.90 5.40 10.05
N ALA A 23 3.93 4.82 9.44
CA ALA A 23 4.79 3.85 10.09
C ALA A 23 6.11 4.48 10.51
N LEU A 24 6.38 4.52 11.81
CA LEU A 24 7.53 5.22 12.39
C LEU A 24 8.71 4.27 12.59
N PHE A 25 9.93 4.81 12.40
CA PHE A 25 11.17 4.05 12.51
C PHE A 25 11.84 4.25 13.87
N SER A 26 12.30 3.14 14.45
CA SER A 26 13.17 3.10 15.62
C SER A 26 14.23 2.01 15.42
N ALA A 27 15.33 2.07 16.16
CA ALA A 27 16.46 1.17 16.00
C ALA A 27 16.89 0.56 17.34
N GLY A 28 17.43 -0.65 17.26
CA GLY A 28 17.95 -1.37 18.42
C GLY A 28 18.63 -2.67 18.00
N ARG A 29 18.86 -3.53 18.98
CA ARG A 29 19.52 -4.84 18.80
C ARG A 29 18.50 -5.95 18.62
N TRP A 30 18.75 -6.86 17.67
CA TRP A 30 17.84 -7.97 17.34
C TRP A 30 17.46 -8.82 18.56
N GLU A 31 18.42 -9.11 19.44
CA GLU A 31 18.22 -9.88 20.66
C GLU A 31 17.26 -9.22 21.65
N ASN A 32 17.11 -7.89 21.60
CA ASN A 32 16.29 -7.10 22.53
C ASN A 32 14.92 -6.71 21.94
N ARG A 33 14.49 -7.32 20.82
CA ARG A 33 13.21 -6.98 20.16
C ARG A 33 11.96 -7.27 21.02
N GLY A 34 12.08 -8.15 22.01
CA GLY A 34 11.01 -8.41 22.98
C GLY A 34 10.71 -7.22 23.90
N ASP A 35 11.68 -6.32 24.09
CA ASP A 35 11.55 -5.08 24.88
C ASP A 35 11.87 -3.84 24.02
N SER A 36 11.10 -3.69 22.94
CA SER A 36 11.37 -2.65 21.95
C SER A 36 10.67 -1.31 22.19
N ALA A 37 10.04 -1.12 23.35
CA ALA A 37 9.24 0.07 23.63
C ALA A 37 10.10 1.33 23.73
N GLY A 38 11.29 1.20 24.31
CA GLY A 38 12.26 2.28 24.51
C GLY A 38 13.30 2.45 23.40
N TRP A 39 13.16 1.76 22.26
CA TRP A 39 14.11 1.86 21.16
C TRP A 39 14.20 3.28 20.60
N THR A 40 15.42 3.73 20.31
CA THR A 40 15.68 5.09 19.85
C THR A 40 15.08 5.31 18.47
N SER A 41 14.37 6.42 18.27
CA SER A 41 13.85 6.83 16.97
C SER A 41 14.96 7.02 15.95
N VAL A 42 14.70 6.63 14.69
CA VAL A 42 15.62 6.93 13.59
C VAL A 42 15.34 8.35 13.09
N ALA A 43 16.33 9.22 13.17
CA ALA A 43 16.26 10.59 12.64
C ALA A 43 16.69 10.66 11.17
N ILE A 44 16.21 11.68 10.46
CA ILE A 44 16.73 12.06 9.15
C ILE A 44 17.88 13.05 9.35
N ARG A 45 18.98 12.84 8.62
CA ARG A 45 20.11 13.77 8.58
C ARG A 45 20.45 14.15 7.15
N GLU A 46 21.00 15.34 7.00
CA GLU A 46 21.53 15.78 5.72
C GLU A 46 22.96 15.29 5.53
N LYS A 47 23.31 15.00 4.27
CA LYS A 47 24.72 14.88 3.86
C LYS A 47 24.91 15.50 2.48
N SER A 48 26.11 16.03 2.24
CA SER A 48 26.53 16.47 0.91
C SER A 48 27.07 15.27 0.13
N VAL A 49 26.67 15.17 -1.14
CA VAL A 49 27.14 14.17 -2.09
C VAL A 49 27.66 14.85 -3.34
N ARG A 50 28.76 14.33 -3.89
CA ARG A 50 29.25 14.72 -5.21
C ARG A 50 28.74 13.71 -6.22
N GLY A 51 27.67 14.07 -6.92
CA GLY A 51 27.10 13.24 -7.97
C GLY A 51 28.01 13.13 -9.19
N THR A 52 27.71 12.17 -10.05
CA THR A 52 28.27 12.04 -11.39
C THR A 52 27.21 12.38 -12.43
N ILE A 53 27.60 12.76 -13.64
CA ILE A 53 26.66 12.85 -14.76
C ILE A 53 26.40 11.44 -15.27
N SER A 54 25.24 10.86 -14.91
CA SER A 54 24.85 9.50 -15.30
C SER A 54 23.57 9.44 -16.13
N ASN A 55 22.94 10.58 -16.40
CA ASN A 55 21.75 10.63 -17.24
C ASN A 55 22.15 10.49 -18.72
N ARG A 56 21.27 9.86 -19.52
CA ARG A 56 21.45 9.77 -20.97
C ARG A 56 21.49 11.18 -21.56
N LEU A 57 22.62 11.54 -22.17
CA LEU A 57 22.79 12.84 -22.84
C LEU A 57 21.82 12.97 -24.02
N LYS A 58 21.26 14.15 -24.20
CA LYS A 58 20.50 14.48 -25.41
C LYS A 58 21.47 14.46 -26.59
N THR A 59 20.99 14.12 -27.79
CA THR A 59 21.83 13.95 -28.99
C THR A 59 22.68 15.20 -29.30
N LYS A 60 22.21 16.39 -28.91
CA LYS A 60 22.87 17.69 -29.10
C LYS A 60 24.01 17.96 -28.10
N ASP A 61 24.09 17.19 -27.02
CA ASP A 61 25.05 17.33 -25.92
C ASP A 61 26.15 16.25 -25.97
N ARG A 62 26.31 15.59 -27.13
CA ARG A 62 27.31 14.52 -27.37
C ARG A 62 28.63 15.02 -27.94
N ASP A 63 28.81 16.32 -28.04
CA ASP A 63 30.11 16.92 -28.36
C ASP A 63 31.12 16.52 -27.27
N PRO A 64 32.20 15.79 -27.60
CA PRO A 64 33.15 15.29 -26.62
C PRO A 64 33.72 16.38 -25.70
N ALA A 65 34.01 17.57 -26.23
CA ALA A 65 34.58 18.66 -25.44
C ALA A 65 33.58 19.22 -24.41
N LYS A 66 32.29 19.29 -24.77
CA LYS A 66 31.23 19.73 -23.84
C LYS A 66 30.94 18.67 -22.79
N LEU A 67 31.00 17.39 -23.15
CA LEU A 67 30.85 16.30 -22.21
C LEU A 67 31.99 16.31 -21.18
N ASP A 68 33.24 16.40 -21.64
CA ASP A 68 34.41 16.47 -20.75
C ASP A 68 34.32 17.68 -19.81
N ALA A 69 33.96 18.86 -20.34
CA ALA A 69 33.74 20.06 -19.53
C ALA A 69 32.62 19.85 -18.49
N SER A 70 31.52 19.20 -18.86
CA SER A 70 30.40 18.93 -17.94
C SER A 70 30.77 17.94 -16.82
N ILE A 71 31.60 16.93 -17.11
CA ILE A 71 32.07 15.94 -16.14
C ILE A 71 33.06 16.57 -15.15
N GLN A 72 33.88 17.51 -15.61
CA GLN A 72 34.82 18.24 -14.74
C GLN A 72 34.10 19.15 -13.73
N LEU A 73 32.89 19.61 -14.03
CA LEU A 73 32.11 20.44 -13.11
C LEU A 73 31.60 19.62 -11.91
N PRO A 74 31.81 20.09 -10.66
CA PRO A 74 31.35 19.38 -9.48
C PRO A 74 29.82 19.42 -9.38
N ASN A 75 29.19 18.24 -9.47
CA ASN A 75 27.74 18.07 -9.26
C ASN A 75 27.43 17.88 -7.77
N LEU A 76 27.60 18.95 -6.98
CA LEU A 76 27.34 18.93 -5.54
C LEU A 76 25.83 18.95 -5.26
N GLN A 77 25.38 18.05 -4.39
CA GLN A 77 23.99 17.94 -3.97
C GLN A 77 23.90 17.72 -2.47
N THR A 78 22.83 18.20 -1.85
CA THR A 78 22.48 17.84 -0.47
C THR A 78 21.32 16.85 -0.51
N VAL A 79 21.40 15.79 0.28
CA VAL A 79 20.36 14.74 0.35
C VAL A 79 20.03 14.39 1.79
N ASP A 80 18.77 14.04 2.02
CA ASP A 80 18.34 13.39 3.24
C ASP A 80 18.68 11.89 3.23
N VAL A 81 19.18 11.42 4.37
CA VAL A 81 19.43 10.01 4.67
C VAL A 81 18.95 9.65 6.07
N ALA A 82 18.55 8.40 6.24
CA ALA A 82 18.26 7.79 7.53
C ALA A 82 19.09 6.51 7.66
N ASN A 83 19.79 6.32 8.77
CA ASN A 83 20.59 5.11 8.99
C ASN A 83 20.37 4.64 10.42
N LEU A 84 20.58 3.34 10.65
CA LEU A 84 20.67 2.82 12.00
C LEU A 84 21.91 3.39 12.71
N PRO A 85 21.90 3.47 14.05
CA PRO A 85 23.12 3.66 14.84
C PRO A 85 24.17 2.57 14.54
N ASN A 86 25.45 2.86 14.81
CA ASN A 86 26.55 1.90 14.62
C ASN A 86 26.56 0.78 15.67
N ASP A 87 25.70 0.86 16.69
CA ASP A 87 25.51 -0.12 17.75
C ASP A 87 24.11 -0.76 17.70
N ALA A 88 23.40 -0.63 16.58
CA ALA A 88 22.08 -1.21 16.36
C ALA A 88 21.99 -1.85 14.97
N ASP A 89 21.63 -3.14 14.93
CA ASP A 89 21.56 -3.93 13.70
C ASP A 89 20.14 -4.09 13.16
N THR A 90 19.14 -3.62 13.91
CA THR A 90 17.73 -3.91 13.65
C THR A 90 16.91 -2.63 13.50
N LEU A 91 16.19 -2.55 12.37
CA LEU A 91 15.14 -1.57 12.16
C LEU A 91 13.83 -2.09 12.74
N ARG A 92 13.19 -1.30 13.59
CA ARG A 92 11.80 -1.47 14.02
C ARG A 92 10.88 -0.48 13.31
N VAL A 93 9.84 -1.00 12.66
CA VAL A 93 8.79 -0.22 11.99
C VAL A 93 7.45 -0.49 12.67
N ARG A 94 6.81 0.56 13.20
CA ARG A 94 5.53 0.44 13.91
C ARG A 94 4.45 1.33 13.32
N PHE A 95 3.26 0.78 13.12
CA PHE A 95 2.03 1.51 12.76
C PHE A 95 0.80 0.84 13.38
N THR A 96 -0.35 1.50 13.30
CA THR A 96 -1.65 0.90 13.62
C THR A 96 -2.53 0.81 12.40
N LEU A 97 -3.42 -0.17 12.33
CA LEU A 97 -4.38 -0.37 11.25
C LEU A 97 -5.79 -0.49 11.81
N ARG A 98 -6.70 0.38 11.37
CA ARG A 98 -8.14 0.19 11.59
C ARG A 98 -8.75 -0.58 10.43
N VAL A 99 -9.63 -1.53 10.75
CA VAL A 99 -10.48 -2.21 9.77
C VAL A 99 -11.92 -1.78 10.03
N LEU A 100 -12.50 -1.07 9.07
CA LEU A 100 -13.82 -0.47 9.17
C LEU A 100 -14.87 -1.32 8.44
N GLY A 101 -16.06 -1.40 9.03
CA GLY A 101 -17.21 -2.05 8.43
C GLY A 101 -17.86 -1.23 7.31
N GLY A 102 -18.91 -1.79 6.70
CA GLY A 102 -19.66 -1.12 5.63
C GLY A 102 -18.93 -1.11 4.29
N ALA A 103 -18.09 -2.13 4.04
CA ALA A 103 -17.50 -2.35 2.72
C ALA A 103 -18.62 -2.49 1.67
N GLY A 104 -18.67 -1.56 0.71
CA GLY A 104 -19.71 -1.46 -0.30
C GLY A 104 -20.90 -0.54 0.03
N THR A 105 -20.89 0.13 1.19
CA THR A 105 -21.78 1.28 1.43
C THR A 105 -21.11 2.57 0.95
N PRO A 106 -21.67 3.29 -0.04
CA PRO A 106 -21.09 4.55 -0.50
C PRO A 106 -21.29 5.66 0.53
N SER A 107 -20.29 6.52 0.69
CA SER A 107 -20.39 7.75 1.50
C SER A 107 -21.14 8.86 0.77
N ALA A 108 -21.12 8.84 -0.57
CA ALA A 108 -21.95 9.71 -1.41
C ALA A 108 -22.50 8.92 -2.61
N CYS A 109 -23.80 9.08 -2.89
CA CYS A 109 -24.46 8.55 -4.08
C CYS A 109 -25.66 9.45 -4.42
N ASN A 110 -25.72 10.01 -5.62
CA ASN A 110 -26.80 10.92 -6.03
C ASN A 110 -28.04 10.23 -6.63
N ASP A 111 -27.94 8.94 -6.95
CA ASP A 111 -29.07 8.12 -7.42
C ASP A 111 -29.46 7.08 -6.34
N THR A 112 -30.70 7.15 -5.87
CA THR A 112 -31.23 6.26 -4.83
C THR A 112 -31.52 4.85 -5.33
N ALA A 113 -31.95 4.70 -6.59
CA ALA A 113 -32.20 3.40 -7.20
C ALA A 113 -30.88 2.67 -7.47
N TYR A 114 -29.87 3.38 -7.98
CA TYR A 114 -28.52 2.84 -8.16
C TYR A 114 -27.92 2.42 -6.81
N LYS A 115 -28.03 3.26 -5.78
CA LYS A 115 -27.56 2.92 -4.43
C LYS A 115 -28.23 1.65 -3.90
N ALA A 116 -29.55 1.54 -4.03
CA ALA A 116 -30.29 0.36 -3.56
C ALA A 116 -29.81 -0.90 -4.29
N LYS A 117 -29.64 -0.83 -5.61
CA LYS A 117 -29.16 -1.96 -6.41
C LYS A 117 -27.73 -2.36 -6.08
N LEU A 118 -26.83 -1.38 -5.94
CA LEU A 118 -25.46 -1.60 -5.51
C LEU A 118 -25.37 -2.28 -4.14
N LEU A 119 -26.16 -1.82 -3.16
CA LEU A 119 -26.21 -2.42 -1.82
C LEU A 119 -26.76 -3.86 -1.87
N GLU A 120 -27.76 -4.12 -2.71
CA GLU A 120 -28.26 -5.47 -2.96
C GLU A 120 -27.15 -6.37 -3.54
N THR A 121 -26.47 -5.93 -4.60
CA THR A 121 -25.37 -6.66 -5.26
C THR A 121 -24.24 -6.99 -4.28
N VAL A 122 -23.80 -6.01 -3.49
CA VAL A 122 -22.76 -6.24 -2.46
C VAL A 122 -23.28 -7.17 -1.37
N GLY A 123 -24.54 -7.01 -0.92
CA GLY A 123 -25.15 -7.88 0.06
C GLY A 123 -25.19 -9.34 -0.39
N GLN A 124 -25.50 -9.59 -1.66
CA GLN A 124 -25.46 -10.93 -2.26
C GLN A 124 -24.05 -11.53 -2.29
N TYR A 125 -23.03 -10.73 -2.63
CA TYR A 125 -21.63 -11.16 -2.56
C TYR A 125 -21.24 -11.54 -1.13
N VAL A 126 -21.54 -10.69 -0.16
CA VAL A 126 -21.21 -10.93 1.25
C VAL A 126 -21.93 -12.17 1.78
N GLY A 127 -23.22 -12.34 1.44
CA GLY A 127 -24.00 -13.50 1.88
C GLY A 127 -23.57 -14.83 1.26
N SER A 128 -22.97 -14.82 0.07
CA SER A 128 -22.54 -16.04 -0.63
C SER A 128 -21.08 -16.43 -0.35
N GLN A 129 -20.17 -15.46 -0.27
CA GLN A 129 -18.71 -15.72 -0.18
C GLN A 129 -18.06 -15.10 1.05
N GLY A 130 -18.67 -14.05 1.61
CA GLY A 130 -18.10 -13.25 2.69
C GLY A 130 -16.81 -12.51 2.29
N PHE A 131 -16.06 -12.07 3.30
CA PHE A 131 -14.79 -11.37 3.11
C PHE A 131 -13.54 -12.25 3.29
N GLY A 132 -13.72 -13.57 3.46
CA GLY A 132 -12.64 -14.49 3.84
C GLY A 132 -11.44 -14.44 2.89
N GLU A 133 -11.66 -14.48 1.58
CA GLU A 133 -10.57 -14.43 0.59
C GLU A 133 -9.80 -13.11 0.62
N LEU A 134 -10.50 -11.98 0.65
CA LEU A 134 -9.87 -10.65 0.71
C LEU A 134 -9.10 -10.48 2.02
N ALA A 135 -9.69 -10.88 3.14
CA ALA A 135 -9.08 -10.80 4.45
C ALA A 135 -7.83 -11.69 4.57
N ARG A 136 -7.85 -12.90 3.99
CA ARG A 136 -6.67 -13.79 3.93
C ARG A 136 -5.51 -13.14 3.19
N ARG A 137 -5.78 -12.49 2.06
CA ARG A 137 -4.74 -11.79 1.30
C ARG A 137 -4.19 -10.55 2.04
N TYR A 138 -5.06 -9.80 2.70
CA TYR A 138 -4.64 -8.68 3.56
C TYR A 138 -3.78 -9.16 4.75
N ALA A 139 -4.20 -10.24 5.42
CA ALA A 139 -3.43 -10.88 6.49
C ALA A 139 -2.07 -11.39 5.99
N GLY A 140 -2.04 -12.05 4.82
CA GLY A 140 -0.80 -12.49 4.18
C GLY A 140 0.17 -11.32 3.91
N ASN A 141 -0.35 -10.16 3.50
CA ASN A 141 0.44 -8.94 3.28
C ASN A 141 0.98 -8.29 4.56
N LEU A 142 0.31 -8.51 5.70
CA LEU A 142 0.87 -8.19 7.00
C LEU A 142 1.96 -9.19 7.38
N ALA A 143 1.68 -10.48 7.26
CA ALA A 143 2.59 -11.56 7.66
C ALA A 143 3.94 -11.52 6.91
N ASN A 144 3.92 -11.31 5.58
CA ASN A 144 5.14 -11.27 4.76
C ASN A 144 5.91 -9.94 4.80
N GLY A 145 5.43 -8.96 5.58
CA GLY A 145 6.11 -7.68 5.75
C GLY A 145 6.23 -6.85 4.46
N ARG A 146 5.35 -7.01 3.45
CA ARG A 146 5.42 -6.25 2.18
C ARG A 146 5.45 -4.74 2.41
N PHE A 147 4.81 -4.27 3.48
CA PHE A 147 4.80 -2.86 3.88
C PHE A 147 6.18 -2.29 4.24
N LEU A 148 7.22 -3.11 4.40
CA LEU A 148 8.60 -2.67 4.59
C LEU A 148 9.25 -2.15 3.30
N TRP A 149 8.67 -2.45 2.12
CA TRP A 149 9.20 -2.06 0.81
C TRP A 149 10.69 -2.38 0.69
N ARG A 150 11.53 -1.37 0.41
CA ARG A 150 12.98 -1.53 0.23
C ARG A 150 13.69 -2.02 1.49
N ASN A 151 13.14 -1.77 2.68
CA ASN A 151 13.72 -2.27 3.95
C ASN A 151 13.60 -3.79 4.09
N ARG A 152 12.76 -4.45 3.28
CA ARG A 152 12.68 -5.92 3.22
C ARG A 152 13.86 -6.54 2.47
N THR A 153 14.40 -5.83 1.48
CA THR A 153 15.41 -6.36 0.56
C THR A 153 16.76 -6.48 1.24
N GLY A 154 17.30 -7.70 1.30
CA GLY A 154 18.64 -7.95 1.86
C GLY A 154 18.70 -7.99 3.39
N ALA A 155 17.55 -7.98 4.09
CA ALA A 155 17.53 -8.25 5.52
C ALA A 155 17.85 -9.73 5.80
N GLU A 156 18.57 -10.00 6.89
CA GLU A 156 18.91 -11.36 7.32
C GLU A 156 17.68 -12.09 7.89
N ALA A 157 16.88 -11.39 8.68
CA ALA A 157 15.67 -11.89 9.30
C ALA A 157 14.62 -10.78 9.40
N ILE A 158 13.35 -11.15 9.27
CA ILE A 158 12.23 -10.23 9.48
C ILE A 158 11.15 -10.91 10.31
N GLU A 159 10.85 -10.32 11.47
CA GLU A 159 9.81 -10.79 12.38
C GLU A 159 8.69 -9.73 12.45
N VAL A 160 7.44 -10.12 12.20
CA VAL A 160 6.28 -9.23 12.24
C VAL A 160 5.35 -9.62 13.38
N HIS A 161 5.13 -8.71 14.31
CA HIS A 161 4.14 -8.84 15.38
C HIS A 161 2.88 -8.08 14.99
N VAL A 162 1.74 -8.75 15.05
CA VAL A 162 0.42 -8.14 14.90
C VAL A 162 -0.36 -8.36 16.19
N ARG A 163 -0.92 -7.30 16.76
CA ARG A 163 -1.69 -7.35 18.01
C ARG A 163 -3.06 -6.74 17.82
N HIS A 164 -4.11 -7.45 18.22
CA HIS A 164 -5.45 -6.89 18.28
C HIS A 164 -5.60 -6.11 19.60
N LEU A 165 -5.89 -4.82 19.50
CA LEU A 165 -6.06 -3.94 20.64
C LEU A 165 -7.54 -3.72 20.97
N ARG A 166 -7.88 -3.90 22.26
CA ARG A 166 -9.16 -3.51 22.84
C ARG A 166 -8.90 -2.73 24.12
N ASN A 167 -9.51 -1.56 24.29
CA ASN A 167 -9.30 -0.68 25.44
C ASN A 167 -7.82 -0.34 25.72
N GLY A 168 -6.98 -0.31 24.68
CA GLY A 168 -5.55 -0.03 24.81
C GLY A 168 -4.67 -1.25 25.13
N GLU A 169 -5.26 -2.43 25.31
CA GLU A 169 -4.54 -3.67 25.66
C GLU A 169 -4.61 -4.70 24.54
N ALA A 170 -3.56 -5.51 24.41
CA ALA A 170 -3.52 -6.60 23.43
C ALA A 170 -4.38 -7.79 23.93
N VAL A 171 -5.45 -8.10 23.20
CA VAL A 171 -6.34 -9.25 23.51
C VAL A 171 -6.01 -10.50 22.70
N GLN A 172 -5.28 -10.33 21.60
CA GLN A 172 -4.76 -11.41 20.76
C GLN A 172 -3.50 -10.93 20.06
N SER A 173 -2.56 -11.84 19.79
CA SER A 173 -1.30 -11.52 19.13
C SER A 173 -0.88 -12.65 18.18
N TRP A 174 -0.19 -12.26 17.11
CA TRP A 174 0.42 -13.13 16.13
C TRP A 174 1.85 -12.68 15.87
N THR A 175 2.74 -13.64 15.65
CA THR A 175 4.15 -13.39 15.31
C THR A 175 4.49 -14.20 14.07
N PHE A 176 4.94 -13.51 13.02
CA PHE A 176 5.24 -14.13 11.73
C PHE A 176 6.73 -13.99 11.40
N ASP A 177 7.34 -15.06 10.90
CA ASP A 177 8.56 -14.96 10.10
C ASP A 177 8.17 -14.53 8.68
N ALA A 178 8.50 -13.29 8.32
CA ALA A 178 8.06 -12.71 7.05
C ALA A 178 8.72 -13.35 5.81
N PHE A 179 9.83 -14.10 5.97
CA PHE A 179 10.43 -14.86 4.87
C PHE A 179 9.78 -16.23 4.66
N ALA A 180 9.08 -16.76 5.68
CA ALA A 180 8.26 -17.96 5.54
C ALA A 180 6.98 -17.72 4.72
N HIS A 181 6.60 -16.46 4.49
CA HIS A 181 5.41 -16.10 3.72
C HIS A 181 5.75 -15.50 2.35
N SER A 182 5.10 -16.01 1.31
CA SER A 182 5.33 -15.59 -0.08
C SER A 182 4.88 -14.15 -0.35
N LEU A 183 5.63 -13.44 -1.19
CA LEU A 183 5.20 -12.18 -1.81
C LEU A 183 4.43 -12.40 -3.12
N ARG A 184 4.36 -13.63 -3.64
CA ARG A 184 3.74 -13.93 -4.94
C ARG A 184 2.49 -14.81 -4.81
N ALA A 185 2.39 -15.57 -3.74
CA ALA A 185 1.26 -16.44 -3.44
C ALA A 185 0.66 -16.09 -2.08
N PHE A 186 -0.64 -16.38 -1.92
CA PHE A 186 -1.38 -16.15 -0.68
C PHE A 186 -1.76 -17.47 -0.06
N GLU A 187 -0.79 -18.08 0.61
CA GLU A 187 -0.99 -19.34 1.32
C GLU A 187 -1.67 -19.07 2.67
N GLY A 188 -2.53 -20.00 3.09
CA GLY A 188 -3.15 -19.98 4.40
C GLY A 188 -2.20 -20.53 5.49
N GLY A 189 -2.79 -20.87 6.63
CA GLY A 189 -2.06 -21.35 7.80
C GLY A 189 -2.73 -20.84 9.05
N ALA A 190 -2.69 -21.60 10.14
CA ALA A 190 -3.51 -21.34 11.33
C ALA A 190 -3.42 -19.89 11.85
N GLU A 191 -2.22 -19.30 11.86
CA GLU A 191 -2.00 -17.93 12.32
C GLU A 191 -2.51 -16.88 11.32
N VAL A 192 -2.22 -17.06 10.02
CA VAL A 192 -2.70 -16.17 8.95
C VAL A 192 -4.22 -16.22 8.88
N ASP A 193 -4.82 -17.41 8.99
CA ASP A 193 -6.25 -17.62 8.95
C ASP A 193 -6.95 -17.04 10.19
N GLY A 194 -6.30 -17.10 11.37
CA GLY A 194 -6.78 -16.43 12.58
C GLY A 194 -6.82 -14.90 12.43
N LEU A 195 -5.76 -14.30 11.89
CA LEU A 195 -5.73 -12.86 11.61
C LEU A 195 -6.73 -12.48 10.50
N ALA A 196 -6.86 -13.32 9.47
CA ALA A 196 -7.82 -13.14 8.39
C ALA A 196 -9.27 -13.16 8.89
N GLY A 197 -9.60 -14.05 9.83
CA GLY A 197 -10.92 -14.07 10.48
C GLY A 197 -11.26 -12.73 11.11
N LEU A 198 -10.33 -12.18 11.91
CA LEU A 198 -10.52 -10.88 12.55
C LEU A 198 -10.68 -9.72 11.54
N ILE A 199 -9.88 -9.72 10.46
CA ILE A 199 -10.02 -8.71 9.40
C ILE A 199 -11.38 -8.85 8.69
N ALA A 200 -11.84 -10.08 8.42
CA ALA A 200 -13.13 -10.33 7.79
C ALA A 200 -14.30 -9.85 8.67
N GLU A 201 -14.25 -10.10 9.97
CA GLU A 201 -15.23 -9.59 10.95
C GLU A 201 -15.29 -8.05 10.95
N GLY A 202 -14.12 -7.40 10.92
CA GLY A 202 -14.02 -5.94 10.83
C GLY A 202 -14.65 -5.38 9.56
N LEU A 203 -14.34 -5.97 8.40
CA LEU A 203 -14.93 -5.58 7.10
C LEU A 203 -16.44 -5.82 7.04
N ALA A 204 -16.92 -6.89 7.69
CA ALA A 204 -18.33 -7.21 7.84
C ALA A 204 -19.06 -6.28 8.82
N GLY A 205 -18.34 -5.43 9.57
CA GLY A 205 -18.92 -4.55 10.58
C GLY A 205 -19.41 -5.28 11.84
N GLN A 206 -18.90 -6.50 12.08
CA GLN A 206 -19.28 -7.33 13.23
C GLN A 206 -18.51 -6.97 14.51
N GLY A 207 -17.46 -6.16 14.41
CA GLY A 207 -16.68 -5.72 15.55
C GLY A 207 -15.76 -4.54 15.24
N HIS A 208 -15.34 -3.85 16.28
CA HIS A 208 -14.27 -2.84 16.19
C HIS A 208 -12.91 -3.54 16.14
N VAL A 209 -12.18 -3.34 15.05
CA VAL A 209 -10.86 -3.95 14.83
C VAL A 209 -9.80 -2.85 14.74
N LEU A 210 -8.92 -2.82 15.74
CA LEU A 210 -7.72 -2.00 15.78
C LEU A 210 -6.51 -2.93 15.95
N LEU A 211 -5.60 -2.91 14.98
CA LEU A 211 -4.37 -3.68 15.01
C LEU A 211 -3.18 -2.76 15.28
N GLU A 212 -2.29 -3.18 16.17
CA GLU A 212 -0.91 -2.69 16.23
C GLU A 212 -0.01 -3.64 15.42
N VAL A 213 0.78 -3.08 14.52
CA VAL A 213 1.72 -3.85 13.69
C VAL A 213 3.13 -3.34 13.96
N ILE A 214 4.03 -4.26 14.32
CA ILE A 214 5.44 -3.99 14.60
C ILE A 214 6.26 -4.97 13.77
N ALA A 215 7.12 -4.46 12.90
CA ALA A 215 8.08 -5.28 12.17
C ALA A 215 9.50 -4.99 12.64
N PHE A 216 10.29 -6.05 12.77
CA PHE A 216 11.71 -6.00 13.04
C PHE A 216 12.45 -6.55 11.83
N ALA A 217 13.36 -5.78 11.25
CA ALA A 217 14.23 -6.24 10.15
C ALA A 217 15.68 -6.13 10.59
N ARG A 218 16.40 -7.26 10.61
CA ARG A 218 17.84 -7.31 10.89
C ARG A 218 18.61 -6.97 9.62
N ILE A 219 19.24 -5.81 9.58
CA ILE A 219 19.88 -5.24 8.39
C ILE A 219 21.41 -5.16 8.59
N GLY A 220 21.86 -4.82 9.81
CA GLY A 220 23.26 -4.67 10.16
C GLY A 220 23.58 -3.29 10.73
N ASP A 221 24.64 -3.22 11.54
CA ASP A 221 25.07 -2.00 12.22
C ASP A 221 25.35 -0.85 11.23
N GLY A 222 24.80 0.33 11.52
CA GLY A 222 25.04 1.55 10.73
C GLY A 222 24.38 1.60 9.34
N GLN A 223 23.61 0.59 8.94
CA GLN A 223 23.05 0.49 7.59
C GLN A 223 21.99 1.55 7.28
N GLU A 224 21.89 1.95 6.00
CA GLU A 224 20.87 2.88 5.53
C GLU A 224 19.48 2.23 5.57
N VAL A 225 18.49 2.99 6.03
CA VAL A 225 17.07 2.61 6.00
C VAL A 225 16.29 3.54 5.08
N PHE A 226 15.12 3.09 4.65
CA PHE A 226 14.38 3.69 3.54
C PHE A 226 12.99 4.16 3.96
N PRO A 227 12.87 5.36 4.56
CA PRO A 227 11.62 6.09 4.70
C PRO A 227 10.97 6.39 3.34
N SER A 228 9.74 6.90 3.36
CA SER A 228 9.14 7.46 2.16
C SER A 228 9.91 8.70 1.68
N GLN A 229 9.91 8.95 0.37
CA GLN A 229 10.45 10.16 -0.22
C GLN A 229 9.34 11.20 -0.39
N GLU A 230 9.66 12.46 -0.11
CA GLU A 230 8.82 13.62 -0.38
C GLU A 230 9.03 14.16 -1.79
N LEU A 231 7.94 14.60 -2.43
CA LEU A 231 7.98 15.29 -3.71
C LEU A 231 7.80 16.79 -3.49
N ILE A 232 8.89 17.55 -3.59
CA ILE A 232 8.84 19.00 -3.51
C ILE A 232 8.72 19.56 -4.93
N LEU A 233 7.55 20.11 -5.26
CA LEU A 233 7.23 20.65 -6.59
C LEU A 233 7.78 22.07 -6.81
N ASP A 234 7.86 22.90 -5.77
CA ASP A 234 8.32 24.30 -5.85
C ASP A 234 9.85 24.47 -5.66
N ARG A 235 10.64 23.63 -6.34
CA ARG A 235 12.09 23.79 -6.39
C ARG A 235 12.45 24.77 -7.51
N GLY A 236 12.39 26.07 -7.24
CA GLY A 236 12.95 27.07 -8.16
C GLY A 236 14.41 26.74 -8.50
N ASP A 237 14.86 27.07 -9.72
CA ASP A 237 16.13 26.67 -10.37
C ASP A 237 17.46 27.12 -9.68
N LYS A 238 17.54 27.13 -8.34
CA LYS A 238 18.76 27.54 -7.63
C LYS A 238 19.69 26.35 -7.43
N ARG A 239 20.89 26.42 -8.01
CA ARG A 239 22.02 25.53 -7.71
C ARG A 239 22.25 25.46 -6.19
N GLY A 240 22.45 24.25 -5.65
CA GLY A 240 22.70 24.01 -4.22
C GLY A 240 21.49 23.59 -3.39
N GLN A 241 20.29 23.47 -3.98
CA GLN A 241 19.12 22.96 -3.27
C GLN A 241 19.17 21.44 -3.02
N LYS A 242 18.50 21.00 -1.94
CA LYS A 242 18.38 19.60 -1.55
C LYS A 242 17.70 18.78 -2.66
N SER A 243 18.36 17.74 -3.17
CA SER A 243 17.88 16.93 -4.30
C SER A 243 16.96 15.78 -3.86
N LYS A 244 17.08 15.30 -2.62
CA LYS A 244 16.25 14.24 -2.04
C LYS A 244 15.76 14.66 -0.65
N THR A 245 14.46 14.64 -0.45
CA THR A 245 13.82 14.91 0.84
C THR A 245 13.09 13.66 1.30
N LEU A 246 13.26 13.28 2.57
CA LEU A 246 12.63 12.10 3.15
C LEU A 246 11.48 12.50 4.09
N TYR A 247 10.46 11.63 4.17
CA TYR A 247 9.28 11.84 5.01
C TYR A 247 9.59 11.54 6.47
N GLN A 248 9.11 12.42 7.36
CA GLN A 248 9.20 12.27 8.80
C GLN A 248 7.96 12.80 9.50
N VAL A 249 7.68 12.26 10.68
CA VAL A 249 6.66 12.74 11.61
C VAL A 249 7.35 13.08 12.92
N ARG A 250 7.24 14.35 13.35
CA ARG A 250 7.90 14.84 14.58
C ARG A 250 9.37 14.40 14.67
N GLU A 251 10.13 14.65 13.60
CA GLU A 251 11.56 14.32 13.46
C GLU A 251 11.91 12.82 13.42
N VAL A 252 10.92 11.94 13.37
CA VAL A 252 11.12 10.50 13.20
C VAL A 252 10.91 10.12 11.75
N ALA A 253 11.90 9.45 11.14
CA ALA A 253 11.78 8.91 9.79
C ALA A 253 10.58 7.96 9.69
N ALA A 254 9.80 8.07 8.61
CA ALA A 254 8.54 7.36 8.49
C ALA A 254 8.22 6.86 7.07
N ILE A 255 7.34 5.87 6.99
CA ILE A 255 6.66 5.48 5.76
C ILE A 255 5.24 6.07 5.79
N HIS A 256 4.92 6.83 4.75
CA HIS A 256 3.57 7.30 4.43
C HIS A 256 2.50 6.21 4.58
N SER A 257 1.43 6.53 5.30
CA SER A 257 0.23 5.68 5.47
C SER A 257 -0.31 5.13 4.15
N GLN A 258 -0.44 5.94 3.10
CA GLN A 258 -0.91 5.49 1.78
C GLN A 258 0.03 4.47 1.11
N LYS A 259 1.34 4.51 1.42
CA LYS A 259 2.32 3.54 0.94
C LYS A 259 2.25 2.22 1.71
N ILE A 260 1.90 2.26 3.00
CA ILE A 260 1.51 1.07 3.76
C ILE A 260 0.22 0.48 3.17
N GLY A 261 -0.82 1.30 2.97
CA GLY A 261 -2.09 0.88 2.39
C GLY A 261 -1.96 0.26 1.01
N ASN A 262 -1.08 0.80 0.14
CA ASN A 262 -0.75 0.22 -1.16
C ASN A 262 -0.15 -1.20 -1.02
N ALA A 263 0.80 -1.39 -0.10
CA ALA A 263 1.36 -2.72 0.17
C ALA A 263 0.30 -3.70 0.68
N LEU A 264 -0.58 -3.27 1.58
CA LEU A 264 -1.67 -4.11 2.09
C LEU A 264 -2.64 -4.55 1.00
N ARG A 265 -3.01 -3.66 0.06
CA ARG A 265 -3.91 -4.00 -1.05
C ARG A 265 -3.22 -4.58 -2.29
N THR A 266 -1.96 -4.97 -2.19
CA THR A 266 -1.25 -5.73 -3.24
C THR A 266 -1.73 -7.17 -3.23
N ILE A 267 -2.93 -7.38 -3.76
CA ILE A 267 -3.66 -8.66 -3.67
C ILE A 267 -4.23 -9.14 -5.01
N ASP A 268 -4.24 -8.29 -6.04
CA ASP A 268 -4.85 -8.60 -7.32
C ASP A 268 -3.94 -9.55 -8.11
N THR A 269 -4.33 -10.83 -8.15
CA THR A 269 -3.75 -11.87 -9.03
C THR A 269 -4.75 -12.32 -10.09
N TRP A 270 -5.80 -11.52 -10.30
CA TRP A 270 -6.96 -11.89 -11.13
C TRP A 270 -7.00 -11.11 -12.43
N TYR A 271 -5.94 -10.36 -12.75
CA TYR A 271 -5.80 -9.63 -14.00
C TYR A 271 -5.12 -10.55 -15.05
N PRO A 272 -5.20 -10.23 -16.35
CA PRO A 272 -4.45 -10.94 -17.37
C PRO A 272 -2.93 -10.77 -17.17
N ASP A 273 -2.29 -11.70 -16.47
CA ASP A 273 -0.86 -11.65 -16.13
C ASP A 273 -0.01 -12.34 -17.21
N GLU A 274 0.15 -11.67 -18.35
CA GLU A 274 0.96 -12.18 -19.47
C GLU A 274 2.46 -12.29 -19.12
N ASP A 275 2.93 -11.47 -18.19
CA ASP A 275 4.36 -11.33 -17.85
C ASP A 275 4.77 -12.12 -16.60
N GLY A 276 3.81 -12.79 -15.93
CA GLY A 276 4.05 -13.48 -14.67
C GLY A 276 4.52 -12.54 -13.55
N LEU A 277 4.06 -11.29 -13.52
CA LEU A 277 4.49 -10.29 -12.54
C LEU A 277 4.08 -10.70 -11.10
N GLY A 278 2.95 -11.41 -10.95
CA GLY A 278 2.37 -11.76 -9.66
C GLY A 278 1.46 -10.64 -9.11
N PRO A 279 1.16 -10.63 -7.81
CA PRO A 279 0.13 -9.74 -7.27
C PRO A 279 0.47 -8.26 -7.43
N ILE A 280 -0.49 -7.48 -7.94
CA ILE A 280 -0.42 -6.02 -8.01
C ILE A 280 -1.37 -5.37 -7.01
N ALA A 281 -1.12 -4.10 -6.71
CA ALA A 281 -2.03 -3.28 -5.91
C ALA A 281 -3.36 -3.11 -6.63
N VAL A 282 -4.47 -3.35 -5.92
CA VAL A 282 -5.83 -3.17 -6.48
C VAL A 282 -6.03 -1.70 -6.83
N GLU A 283 -6.15 -1.42 -8.12
CA GLU A 283 -6.48 -0.11 -8.69
C GLU A 283 -7.58 -0.28 -9.73
N PRO A 284 -8.43 0.73 -9.99
CA PRO A 284 -9.54 0.60 -10.93
C PRO A 284 -9.14 0.08 -12.32
N TYR A 285 -7.97 0.50 -12.81
CA TYR A 285 -7.39 0.11 -14.10
C TYR A 285 -6.18 -0.84 -13.96
N GLY A 286 -5.91 -1.37 -12.77
CA GLY A 286 -4.76 -2.24 -12.51
C GLY A 286 -3.42 -1.59 -12.90
N SER A 287 -3.21 -0.32 -12.51
CA SER A 287 -2.03 0.44 -12.90
C SER A 287 -0.81 0.15 -12.01
N VAL A 288 0.33 -0.08 -12.65
CA VAL A 288 1.64 -0.24 -11.99
C VAL A 288 2.55 0.90 -12.46
N THR A 289 2.60 1.97 -11.67
CA THR A 289 3.25 3.23 -12.05
C THR A 289 4.74 3.08 -12.33
N SER A 290 5.44 2.21 -11.62
CA SER A 290 6.87 1.93 -11.85
C SER A 290 7.16 1.26 -13.21
N GLN A 291 6.16 0.61 -13.81
CA GLN A 291 6.27 0.01 -15.14
C GLN A 291 5.59 0.85 -16.23
N GLY A 292 4.86 1.91 -15.85
CA GLY A 292 4.07 2.70 -16.80
C GLY A 292 2.99 1.90 -17.54
N LYS A 293 2.51 0.78 -16.97
CA LYS A 293 1.53 -0.15 -17.57
C LYS A 293 0.25 -0.20 -16.75
N ALA A 294 -0.88 -0.29 -17.45
CA ALA A 294 -2.18 -0.62 -16.85
C ALA A 294 -2.61 -2.00 -17.37
N TYR A 295 -2.81 -2.94 -16.45
CA TYR A 295 -3.06 -4.35 -16.75
C TYR A 295 -4.54 -4.68 -16.97
N ARG A 296 -5.45 -3.81 -16.52
CA ARG A 296 -6.90 -3.97 -16.72
C ARG A 296 -7.39 -2.86 -17.64
N GLN A 297 -6.99 -2.95 -18.91
CA GLN A 297 -7.36 -1.95 -19.91
C GLN A 297 -8.88 -1.99 -20.16
N PRO A 298 -9.57 -0.83 -20.27
CA PRO A 298 -11.01 -0.79 -20.51
C PRO A 298 -11.48 -1.56 -21.76
N ARG A 299 -10.62 -1.66 -22.78
CA ARG A 299 -10.89 -2.43 -24.00
C ARG A 299 -11.23 -3.90 -23.74
N GLU A 300 -10.65 -4.48 -22.68
CA GLU A 300 -10.86 -5.88 -22.27
C GLU A 300 -12.07 -6.04 -21.34
N LYS A 301 -12.68 -4.93 -20.89
CA LYS A 301 -13.83 -4.89 -19.97
C LYS A 301 -13.59 -5.59 -18.62
N LEU A 302 -12.33 -5.71 -18.23
CA LEU A 302 -11.87 -6.26 -16.93
C LEU A 302 -11.41 -5.18 -15.94
N ASP A 303 -11.59 -3.91 -16.30
CA ASP A 303 -11.45 -2.78 -15.38
C ASP A 303 -12.62 -2.72 -14.39
N PHE A 304 -12.43 -1.99 -13.30
CA PHE A 304 -13.40 -1.87 -12.23
C PHE A 304 -14.75 -1.33 -12.71
N TYR A 305 -14.77 -0.31 -13.56
CA TYR A 305 -16.02 0.33 -14.00
C TYR A 305 -16.81 -0.60 -14.92
N SER A 306 -16.18 -1.19 -15.93
CA SER A 306 -16.84 -2.15 -16.82
C SER A 306 -17.40 -3.38 -16.08
N LEU A 307 -16.73 -3.83 -15.01
CA LEU A 307 -17.19 -4.94 -14.19
C LEU A 307 -18.35 -4.51 -13.28
N LEU A 308 -18.22 -3.38 -12.58
CA LEU A 308 -19.25 -2.86 -11.68
C LEU A 308 -20.55 -2.55 -12.44
N ASP A 309 -20.45 -1.87 -13.59
CA ASP A 309 -21.63 -1.48 -14.37
C ASP A 309 -22.39 -2.68 -14.90
N ARG A 310 -21.69 -3.70 -15.42
CA ARG A 310 -22.35 -4.93 -15.87
C ARG A 310 -23.02 -5.67 -14.71
N TRP A 311 -22.37 -5.70 -13.56
CA TRP A 311 -22.89 -6.43 -12.40
C TRP A 311 -24.09 -5.71 -11.77
N VAL A 312 -24.03 -4.39 -11.60
CA VAL A 312 -25.07 -3.58 -10.94
C VAL A 312 -26.21 -3.22 -11.90
N LEU A 313 -25.90 -2.75 -13.11
CA LEU A 313 -26.93 -2.25 -14.04
C LEU A 313 -27.59 -3.36 -14.86
N LYS A 314 -26.86 -4.44 -15.17
CA LYS A 314 -27.30 -5.48 -16.11
C LYS A 314 -27.52 -6.85 -15.46
N ASP A 315 -27.34 -6.96 -14.14
CA ASP A 315 -27.39 -8.21 -13.40
C ASP A 315 -26.44 -9.30 -13.96
N GLN A 316 -25.34 -8.88 -14.61
CA GLN A 316 -24.34 -9.78 -15.19
C GLN A 316 -23.19 -9.96 -14.20
N ALA A 317 -23.35 -10.88 -13.26
CA ALA A 317 -22.30 -11.22 -12.31
C ALA A 317 -21.03 -11.71 -13.01
N PRO A 318 -19.85 -11.11 -12.73
CA PRO A 318 -18.60 -11.60 -13.29
C PRO A 318 -18.14 -12.87 -12.53
N THR A 319 -17.01 -13.48 -12.93
CA THR A 319 -16.48 -14.65 -12.22
C THR A 319 -16.13 -14.31 -10.76
N PRO A 320 -16.10 -15.29 -9.84
CA PRO A 320 -15.80 -15.03 -8.42
C PRO A 320 -14.51 -14.21 -8.21
N GLU A 321 -13.46 -14.49 -8.97
CA GLU A 321 -12.19 -13.77 -8.93
C GLU A 321 -12.35 -12.28 -9.26
N GLN A 322 -13.16 -11.97 -10.27
CA GLN A 322 -13.43 -10.58 -10.65
C GLN A 322 -14.38 -9.90 -9.65
N GLN A 323 -15.27 -10.65 -8.98
CA GLN A 323 -16.05 -10.11 -7.88
C GLN A 323 -15.14 -9.70 -6.72
N HIS A 324 -14.16 -10.53 -6.35
CA HIS A 324 -13.14 -10.16 -5.35
C HIS A 324 -12.41 -8.87 -5.74
N PHE A 325 -12.00 -8.74 -7.02
CA PHE A 325 -11.38 -7.50 -7.52
C PHE A 325 -12.29 -6.27 -7.39
N VAL A 326 -13.57 -6.37 -7.75
CA VAL A 326 -14.53 -5.27 -7.63
C VAL A 326 -14.72 -4.88 -6.16
N ILE A 327 -14.94 -5.86 -5.28
CA ILE A 327 -15.15 -5.60 -3.85
C ILE A 327 -13.87 -5.05 -3.19
N ALA A 328 -12.69 -5.51 -3.61
CA ALA A 328 -11.42 -4.94 -3.16
C ALA A 328 -11.25 -3.46 -3.55
N ASN A 329 -11.77 -3.03 -4.71
CA ASN A 329 -11.81 -1.62 -5.08
C ASN A 329 -12.78 -0.82 -4.18
N LEU A 330 -13.92 -1.40 -3.79
CA LEU A 330 -14.83 -0.77 -2.83
C LEU A 330 -14.21 -0.63 -1.44
N ILE A 331 -13.43 -1.62 -0.98
CA ILE A 331 -12.66 -1.58 0.27
C ILE A 331 -11.56 -0.52 0.22
N ARG A 332 -10.82 -0.44 -0.90
CA ARG A 332 -9.84 0.62 -1.16
C ARG A 332 -10.48 2.00 -1.05
N GLY A 333 -11.70 2.14 -1.56
CA GLY A 333 -12.40 3.41 -1.63
C GLY A 333 -11.86 4.31 -2.75
N GLY A 334 -12.53 5.44 -2.95
CA GLY A 334 -12.26 6.37 -4.03
C GLY A 334 -13.48 7.17 -4.43
N VAL A 335 -13.28 8.10 -5.37
CA VAL A 335 -14.34 8.82 -6.06
C VAL A 335 -14.47 8.17 -7.44
N PHE A 336 -15.66 7.64 -7.73
CA PHE A 336 -15.98 6.82 -8.89
C PHE A 336 -17.12 7.39 -9.75
N GLY A 337 -17.65 8.56 -9.39
CA GLY A 337 -18.65 9.26 -10.18
C GLY A 337 -18.13 9.64 -11.56
N GLU A 338 -19.05 9.91 -12.48
CA GLU A 338 -18.76 10.44 -13.80
C GLU A 338 -18.00 11.77 -13.65
N ALA A 339 -16.76 11.81 -14.16
CA ALA A 339 -16.00 13.05 -14.17
C ALA A 339 -16.60 13.98 -15.22
N GLU A 340 -16.85 15.24 -14.87
CA GLU A 340 -17.17 16.27 -15.87
C GLU A 340 -16.04 16.30 -16.93
N GLU A 341 -16.39 16.12 -18.21
CA GLU A 341 -15.48 16.42 -19.31
C GLU A 341 -15.04 17.88 -19.16
N LYS A 342 -13.73 18.11 -18.96
CA LYS A 342 -13.14 19.45 -18.97
C LYS A 342 -12.69 19.84 -20.37
#